data_AF-A0A8X6L9X2-F1
#
_entry.id   AF-A0A8X6L9X2-F1
#
_cell.length_a   1.000
_cell.length_b   1.000
_cell.length_c   1.000
_cell.angle_alpha   90.00
_cell.angle_beta   90.00
_cell.angle_gamma   90.00
#
_symmetry.space_group_name_H-M   'P 1'
#
loop_
_entity.id
_entity.type
_entity.pdbx_description
1 polymer ?
#
loop_
_entity_poly.entity_id
_entity_poly.type
_entity_poly.pdbx_seq_one_letter_code
_entity_poly.pdbx_strand_id
1 'polypeptide(L)'
;MAEASLSLQASVRYDYSKKFIKRCADEFHWKDLSQDVIMDIGCGAELNCCKAILLQFPEVRALIAVDKDSTVFQKAHFIDRRIEFCIGDILYRDSLKSSLDM
;
A
#
# COMPACT_ATOMS: atom_id res chain seq x y z
N MET A 1 -3.22 -19.60 -20.56
CA MET A 1 -2.80 -18.33 -21.21
C MET A 1 -3.22 -17.07 -20.44
N ALA A 2 -4.41 -17.03 -19.82
CA ALA A 2 -4.85 -15.87 -19.02
C ALA A 2 -3.94 -15.57 -17.81
N GLU A 3 -3.48 -16.60 -17.10
CA GLU A 3 -2.65 -16.46 -15.89
C GLU A 3 -1.29 -15.81 -16.14
N ALA A 4 -0.64 -16.15 -17.26
CA ALA A 4 0.64 -15.56 -17.65
C ALA A 4 0.51 -14.07 -18.03
N SER A 5 -0.65 -13.67 -18.56
CA SER A 5 -0.95 -12.26 -18.86
C SER A 5 -1.20 -11.46 -17.59
N LEU A 6 -1.94 -12.04 -16.63
CA LEU A 6 -2.21 -11.42 -15.33
C LEU A 6 -0.94 -11.26 -14.50
N SER A 7 -0.06 -12.27 -14.47
CA SER A 7 1.21 -12.20 -13.73
C SER A 7 2.16 -11.15 -14.32
N LEU A 8 2.21 -11.02 -15.65
CA LEU A 8 2.98 -9.98 -16.32
C LEU A 8 2.44 -8.58 -15.98
N GLN A 9 1.12 -8.38 -16.03
CA GLN A 9 0.50 -7.10 -15.68
C GLN A 9 0.71 -6.71 -14.22
N ALA A 10 0.66 -7.66 -13.29
CA ALA A 10 0.95 -7.43 -11.88
C ALA A 10 2.43 -7.03 -11.68
N SER A 11 3.36 -7.71 -12.36
CA SER A 11 4.79 -7.38 -12.33
C SER A 11 5.05 -5.95 -12.83
N VAL A 12 4.44 -5.57 -13.96
CA VAL A 12 4.59 -4.22 -14.53
C VAL A 12 4.04 -3.15 -13.59
N ARG A 13 2.86 -3.37 -12.98
CA ARG A 13 2.27 -2.44 -12.01
C ARG A 13 3.15 -2.26 -10.78
N TYR A 14 3.72 -3.35 -10.27
CA TYR A 14 4.67 -3.28 -9.16
C TYR A 14 5.94 -2.49 -9.50
N ASP A 15 6.49 -2.65 -10.71
CA ASP A 15 7.66 -1.87 -11.15
C ASP A 15 7.39 -0.36 -11.20
N TYR A 16 6.17 0.05 -11.59
CA TYR A 16 5.77 1.46 -11.53
C TYR A 16 5.70 1.97 -10.10
N SER A 17 5.07 1.22 -9.18
CA SER A 17 5.01 1.60 -7.75
C SER A 17 6.41 1.70 -7.15
N LYS A 18 7.32 0.78 -7.46
CA LYS A 18 8.72 0.85 -6.99
C LYS A 18 9.42 2.12 -7.47
N LYS A 19 9.27 2.48 -8.75
CA LYS A 19 9.84 3.73 -9.29
C LYS A 19 9.22 4.97 -8.65
N PHE A 20 7.90 4.95 -8.41
CA PHE A 20 7.18 6.01 -7.75
C PHE A 20 7.68 6.23 -6.31
N ILE A 21 7.73 5.18 -5.48
CA ILE A 21 8.23 5.26 -4.11
C ILE A 21 9.69 5.72 -4.06
N LYS A 22 10.54 5.23 -4.97
CA LYS A 22 11.92 5.71 -5.06
C LYS A 22 11.97 7.22 -5.34
N ARG A 23 11.17 7.70 -6.29
CA ARG A 23 11.11 9.12 -6.62
C ARG A 23 10.62 9.97 -5.44
N CYS A 24 9.58 9.53 -4.73
CA CYS A 24 9.12 10.20 -3.51
C CYS A 24 10.23 10.27 -2.45
N ALA A 25 10.94 9.17 -2.23
CA ALA A 25 12.06 9.14 -1.29
C ALA A 25 13.16 10.15 -1.65
N ASP A 26 13.49 10.25 -2.94
CA ASP A 26 14.50 11.20 -3.43
C ASP A 26 14.01 12.66 -3.26
N GLU A 27 12.76 12.97 -3.64
CA GLU A 27 12.17 14.31 -3.62
C GLU A 27 11.90 14.82 -2.19
N PHE A 28 11.43 13.96 -1.30
CA PHE A 28 11.10 14.30 0.09
C PHE A 28 12.21 13.95 1.08
N HIS A 29 13.38 13.52 0.58
CA HIS A 29 14.54 13.16 1.37
C HIS A 29 14.26 12.11 2.46
N TRP A 30 13.46 11.09 2.14
CA TRP A 30 13.22 9.97 3.05
C TRP A 30 14.50 9.16 3.24
N LYS A 31 14.94 9.03 4.50
CA LYS A 31 16.19 8.34 4.87
C LYS A 31 15.93 7.22 5.85
N ASP A 32 15.52 7.57 7.06
CA ASP A 32 15.15 6.65 8.12
C ASP A 32 13.67 6.85 8.43
N LEU A 33 12.88 5.81 8.18
CA LEU A 33 11.43 5.79 8.44
C LEU A 33 11.10 4.88 9.63
N SER A 34 12.08 4.48 10.43
CA SER A 34 11.91 3.46 11.48
C SER A 34 10.94 3.83 12.59
N GLN A 35 10.68 5.13 12.78
CA GLN A 35 9.70 5.64 13.72
C GLN A 35 8.40 6.10 13.06
N ASP A 36 8.36 6.11 11.72
CA ASP A 36 7.29 6.71 10.94
C ASP A 36 6.16 5.73 10.65
N VAL A 37 4.94 6.28 10.66
CA VAL A 37 3.73 5.61 10.17
C VAL A 37 3.36 6.24 8.85
N ILE A 38 3.25 5.43 7.80
CA ILE A 38 2.97 5.91 6.45
C ILE A 38 1.56 5.49 6.03
N MET A 39 0.82 6.40 5.42
CA MET A 39 -0.54 6.16 4.96
C MET A 39 -0.58 6.08 3.43
N ASP A 40 -1.07 4.96 2.91
CA ASP A 40 -1.23 4.67 1.48
C ASP A 40 -2.71 4.78 1.13
N ILE A 41 -3.13 5.96 0.62
CA ILE A 41 -4.54 6.23 0.28
C ILE A 41 -4.80 5.84 -1.18
N GLY A 42 -5.83 5.02 -1.40
CA GLY A 42 -6.08 4.38 -2.69
C GLY A 42 -5.11 3.22 -2.92
N CYS A 43 -4.84 2.43 -1.87
CA CYS A 43 -3.82 1.38 -1.89
C CYS A 43 -4.11 0.26 -2.91
N GLY A 44 -5.38 0.07 -3.30
CA GLY A 44 -5.83 -0.97 -4.21
C GLY A 44 -5.58 -2.39 -3.70
N ALA A 45 -5.95 -3.38 -4.51
CA ALA A 45 -5.92 -4.79 -4.12
C ALA A 45 -4.50 -5.40 -4.07
N GLU A 46 -3.53 -4.84 -4.80
CA GLU A 46 -2.18 -5.41 -4.89
C GLU A 46 -1.21 -4.86 -3.84
N LEU A 47 -1.59 -3.78 -3.14
CA LEU A 47 -0.76 -3.12 -2.12
C LEU A 47 0.66 -2.81 -2.61
N ASN A 48 0.81 -2.48 -3.90
CA ASN A 48 2.11 -2.36 -4.54
C ASN A 48 2.97 -1.25 -3.92
N CYS A 49 2.36 -0.13 -3.51
CA CYS A 49 3.05 0.97 -2.83
C CYS A 49 3.49 0.57 -1.41
N CYS A 50 2.59 0.01 -0.60
CA CYS A 50 2.93 -0.59 0.69
C CYS A 50 4.11 -1.59 0.59
N LYS A 51 4.04 -2.53 -0.36
CA LYS A 51 5.11 -3.51 -0.62
C LYS A 51 6.42 -2.83 -1.01
N ALA A 52 6.38 -1.84 -1.90
CA ALA A 52 7.57 -1.11 -2.33
C ALA A 52 8.21 -0.33 -1.16
N ILE A 53 7.40 0.29 -0.30
CA ILE A 53 7.86 0.97 0.91
C ILE A 53 8.56 -0.02 1.85
N LEU A 54 7.93 -1.16 2.18
CA LEU A 54 8.52 -2.13 3.10
C LEU A 54 9.82 -2.77 2.58
N LEU A 55 9.94 -2.96 1.26
CA LEU A 55 11.19 -3.47 0.68
C LEU A 55 12.29 -2.42 0.62
N GLN A 56 11.95 -1.14 0.46
CA GLN A 56 12.93 -0.04 0.41
C GLN A 56 13.32 0.45 1.81
N PHE A 57 12.38 0.47 2.75
CA PHE A 57 12.53 0.92 4.14
C PHE A 57 12.09 -0.19 5.10
N PRO A 58 12.93 -1.23 5.29
CA PRO A 58 12.55 -2.44 6.01
C PRO A 58 12.26 -2.21 7.49
N GLU A 59 12.70 -1.09 8.07
CA GLU A 59 12.47 -0.77 9.49
C GLU A 59 11.23 0.10 9.72
N VAL A 60 10.47 0.48 8.68
CA VAL A 60 9.28 1.33 8.84
C VAL A 60 8.35 0.77 9.91
N ARG A 61 7.89 1.65 10.82
CA ARG A 61 7.13 1.24 12.02
C ARG A 61 5.80 0.61 11.65
N ALA A 62 5.02 1.29 10.82
CA ALA A 62 3.71 0.83 10.39
C ALA A 62 3.27 1.47 9.06
N LEU A 63 2.35 0.80 8.39
CA LEU A 63 1.64 1.28 7.21
C LEU A 63 0.13 1.24 7.47
N ILE A 64 -0.57 2.27 7.03
CA ILE A 64 -2.03 2.34 7.03
C ILE A 64 -2.48 2.32 5.56
N ALA A 65 -3.03 1.20 5.11
CA ALA A 65 -3.56 1.03 3.77
C ALA A 65 -5.05 1.42 3.76
N VAL A 66 -5.40 2.48 3.04
CA VAL A 66 -6.77 3.01 2.98
C VAL A 66 -7.33 2.85 1.58
N ASP A 67 -8.52 2.24 1.49
CA ASP A 67 -9.31 2.21 0.27
C ASP A 67 -10.80 2.35 0.60
N LYS A 68 -11.59 2.86 -0.33
CA LYS A 68 -13.04 2.98 -0.16
C LYS A 68 -13.76 1.66 -0.45
N ASP A 69 -13.17 0.80 -1.28
CA ASP A 69 -13.75 -0.49 -1.66
C ASP A 69 -13.23 -1.58 -0.72
N SER A 70 -14.08 -2.06 0.19
CA SER A 70 -13.73 -3.11 1.13
C SER A 70 -13.32 -4.44 0.47
N THR A 71 -13.71 -4.69 -0.78
CA THR A 71 -13.37 -5.92 -1.49
C THR A 71 -11.91 -6.00 -1.90
N VAL A 72 -11.17 -4.88 -1.87
CA VAL A 72 -9.74 -4.88 -2.21
C VAL A 72 -8.91 -5.64 -1.17
N PHE A 73 -9.30 -5.59 0.10
CA PHE A 73 -8.57 -6.27 1.19
C PHE A 73 -8.76 -7.79 1.14
N GLN A 74 -9.89 -8.27 0.63
CA GLN A 74 -10.12 -9.70 0.40
C GLN A 74 -9.23 -10.26 -0.73
N LYS A 75 -8.78 -9.38 -1.64
CA LYS A 75 -7.95 -9.73 -2.80
C LYS A 75 -6.47 -9.46 -2.55
N ALA A 76 -6.10 -8.96 -1.37
CA ALA A 76 -4.72 -8.67 -1.03
C ALA A 76 -3.89 -9.96 -0.98
N HIS A 77 -2.93 -10.08 -1.90
CA HIS A 77 -2.00 -11.22 -1.94
C HIS A 77 -0.72 -10.97 -1.15
N PHE A 78 -0.50 -9.74 -0.71
CA PHE A 78 0.63 -9.35 0.11
C PHE A 78 0.15 -9.04 1.53
N ILE A 79 0.69 -9.74 2.52
CA ILE A 79 0.32 -9.61 3.93
C ILE A 79 1.60 -9.36 4.71
N ASP A 80 1.65 -8.25 5.44
CA ASP A 80 2.70 -7.93 6.39
C ASP A 80 2.04 -7.43 7.68
N ARG A 81 2.52 -7.90 8.83
CA ARG A 81 1.97 -7.55 10.16
C ARG A 81 2.01 -6.04 10.49
N ARG A 82 2.80 -5.28 9.74
CA ARG A 82 2.92 -3.82 9.89
C ARG A 82 1.87 -3.05 9.12
N ILE A 83 1.06 -3.71 8.28
CA ILE A 83 0.01 -3.08 7.50
C ILE A 83 -1.31 -3.21 8.26
N GLU A 84 -1.90 -2.06 8.58
CA GLU A 84 -3.29 -1.95 9.02
C GLU A 84 -4.17 -1.61 7.81
N PHE A 85 -5.28 -2.33 7.66
CA PHE A 85 -6.27 -2.03 6.63
C PHE A 85 -7.38 -1.16 7.21
N CYS A 86 -7.66 -0.06 6.53
CA CYS A 86 -8.75 0.84 6.87
C CYS A 86 -9.64 1.07 5.65
N ILE A 87 -10.95 1.14 5.89
CA ILE A 87 -11.91 1.50 4.84
C ILE A 87 -12.24 2.97 5.01
N GLY A 88 -12.08 3.74 3.95
CA GLY A 88 -12.38 5.16 3.97
C GLY A 88 -12.46 5.74 2.57
N ASP A 89 -13.40 6.63 2.36
CA ASP A 89 -13.49 7.44 1.15
C ASP A 89 -12.75 8.76 1.38
N ILE A 90 -11.73 9.04 0.55
CA ILE A 90 -10.93 10.26 0.63
C ILE A 90 -11.79 11.53 0.44
N LEU A 91 -12.96 11.41 -0.19
CA LEU A 91 -13.90 12.52 -0.34
C LEU A 91 -14.65 12.84 0.97
N TYR A 92 -14.66 11.93 1.95
CA TYR A 92 -15.40 12.06 3.20
C TYR A 92 -14.51 11.73 4.40
N ARG A 93 -13.94 12.76 5.04
CA ARG A 93 -12.96 12.63 6.13
C ARG A 93 -13.42 11.72 7.28
N ASP A 94 -14.71 11.77 7.63
CA ASP A 94 -15.27 11.02 8.76
C ASP A 94 -15.66 9.57 8.41
N SER A 95 -15.39 9.14 7.18
CA SER A 95 -15.73 7.78 6.72
C SER A 95 -14.72 6.71 7.14
N LEU A 96 -13.57 7.10 7.70
CA LEU A 96 -12.49 6.17 8.05
C LEU A 96 -12.92 5.21 9.16
N LYS A 97 -12.81 3.92 8.90
CA LYS A 97 -13.07 2.82 9.84
C LYS A 97 -11.93 1.82 9.79
N SER A 98 -11.49 1.31 10.95
CA SER A 98 -10.54 0.20 10.95
C SER A 98 -11.25 -1.05 10.43
N SER A 99 -10.53 -1.89 9.67
CA SER A 99 -11.05 -3.20 9.26
C SER A 99 -11.35 -4.13 10.45
N LEU A 100 -10.82 -3.82 11.64
CA LEU A 100 -11.10 -4.53 12.89
C LEU A 100 -12.45 -4.12 13.52
N ASP A 101 -13.03 -2.99 13.09
CA ASP A 101 -14.30 -2.46 13.61
C ASP A 101 -15.54 -2.95 12.82
N MET A 102 -15.35 -3.87 11.87
CA MET A 102 -16.39 -4.45 11.01
C MET A 102 -16.57 -5.95 11.25
#